data_AF-A0A523QR64-F1
#
_entry.id   AF-A0A523QR64-F1
#
_cell.length_a   1.000
_cell.length_b   1.000
_cell.length_c   1.000
_cell.angle_alpha   90.00
_cell.angle_beta   90.00
_cell.angle_gamma   90.00
#
_symmetry.space_group_name_H-M   'P 1'
#
loop_
_entity.id
_entity.type
_entity.pdbx_description
1 polymer ?
#
loop_
_entity_poly.entity_id
_entity_poly.type
_entity_poly.pdbx_seq_one_letter_code
_entity_poly.pdbx_strand_id
1 'polypeptide(L)'
;MGKYLQTAFLIFSLLLFAGCGFKKEVSFSGKTMGTTYHIKVVTGFFKNTKGLKDKVEMRLEQINKSMSTYRKDSEISLFNAFDRIGEKFYISDDFFNVMKVAKNIYKLTGGAWDGTIKPIVNLWGFGNSKNKKRIPEKSEIEALLPEIGFNYIEISSNRYLVKRKASISLDLASIAKGYTVDQIAALIRTNGIKNFLVEIGGEVFAAGLRNDGKKWRVGINSPKKDSPFDKIYKVISLYDKGFAT
;
A
#
# COMPACT_ATOMS: atom_id res chain seq x y z
N MET A 1 3.70 -53.44 -35.05
CA MET A 1 2.82 -52.71 -34.09
C MET A 1 3.56 -52.21 -32.86
N GLY A 2 4.37 -53.04 -32.18
CA GLY A 2 5.02 -52.67 -30.90
C GLY A 2 6.03 -51.50 -30.93
N LYS A 3 6.79 -51.30 -32.01
CA LYS A 3 7.76 -50.19 -32.11
C LYS A 3 7.08 -48.82 -32.10
N TYR A 4 5.97 -48.64 -32.82
CA TYR A 4 5.24 -47.37 -32.86
C TYR A 4 4.57 -47.02 -31.52
N LEU A 5 4.13 -48.05 -30.77
CA LEU A 5 3.56 -47.88 -29.43
C LEU A 5 4.62 -47.40 -28.43
N GLN A 6 5.84 -47.94 -28.50
CA GLN A 6 6.97 -47.50 -27.67
C GLN A 6 7.40 -46.07 -28.00
N THR A 7 7.46 -45.70 -29.28
CA THR A 7 7.81 -44.33 -29.69
C THR A 7 6.73 -43.32 -29.25
N ALA A 8 5.45 -43.67 -29.38
CA ALA A 8 4.35 -42.83 -28.91
C ALA A 8 4.37 -42.64 -27.38
N PHE A 9 4.68 -43.70 -26.62
CA PHE A 9 4.83 -43.63 -25.16
C PHE A 9 6.02 -42.76 -24.73
N LEU A 10 7.15 -42.83 -25.45
CA LEU A 10 8.31 -41.97 -25.23
C LEU A 10 8.03 -40.50 -25.52
N ILE A 11 7.32 -40.18 -26.61
CA ILE A 11 6.92 -38.80 -26.95
C ILE A 11 5.92 -38.25 -25.92
N PHE A 12 4.95 -39.06 -25.49
CA PHE A 12 3.99 -38.68 -24.46
C PHE A 12 4.66 -38.46 -23.10
N SER A 13 5.62 -39.32 -22.72
CA SER A 13 6.44 -39.16 -21.52
C SER A 13 7.30 -37.88 -21.57
N LEU A 14 7.95 -37.60 -22.70
CA LEU A 14 8.69 -36.34 -22.90
C LEU A 14 7.79 -35.09 -22.82
N LEU A 15 6.54 -35.17 -23.30
CA LEU A 15 5.54 -34.11 -23.15
C LEU A 15 5.07 -33.92 -21.70
N LEU A 16 5.01 -35.00 -20.91
CA LEU A 16 4.69 -34.94 -19.47
C LEU A 16 5.83 -34.30 -18.65
N PHE A 17 7.09 -34.50 -19.04
CA PHE A 17 8.25 -33.86 -18.39
C PHE A 17 8.55 -32.43 -18.86
N ALA A 18 8.03 -32.02 -20.03
CA ALA A 18 8.09 -30.63 -20.50
C ALA A 18 7.18 -29.68 -19.67
N GLY A 19 6.37 -30.21 -18.75
CA GLY A 19 5.47 -29.47 -17.86
C GLY A 19 6.15 -28.62 -16.78
N CYS A 20 7.48 -28.71 -16.62
CA CYS A 20 8.25 -27.71 -15.88
C CYS A 20 8.30 -26.41 -16.69
N GLY A 21 7.16 -25.71 -16.74
CA GLY A 21 6.97 -24.55 -17.60
C GLY A 21 8.04 -23.50 -17.35
N PHE A 22 8.78 -23.16 -18.41
CA PHE A 22 9.73 -22.05 -18.40
C PHE A 22 9.06 -20.81 -17.81
N LYS A 23 9.66 -20.27 -16.75
CA LYS A 23 9.22 -19.05 -16.09
C LYS A 23 10.16 -17.91 -16.45
N LYS A 24 9.62 -16.69 -16.42
CA LYS A 24 10.42 -15.47 -16.48
C LYS A 24 10.08 -14.58 -15.30
N GLU A 25 11.08 -13.85 -14.82
CA GLU A 25 10.92 -12.76 -13.87
C GLU A 25 10.90 -11.44 -14.63
N VAL A 26 9.94 -10.58 -14.32
CA VAL A 26 9.86 -9.21 -14.83
C VAL A 26 9.83 -8.28 -13.64
N SER A 27 10.69 -7.27 -13.66
CA SER A 27 10.76 -6.24 -12.62
C SER A 27 10.56 -4.85 -13.21
N PHE A 28 9.82 -4.01 -12.49
CA PHE A 28 9.68 -2.60 -12.84
C PHE A 28 9.54 -1.76 -11.57
N SER A 29 9.86 -0.48 -11.69
CA SER A 29 9.85 0.48 -10.59
C SER A 29 9.50 1.88 -11.09
N GLY A 30 9.19 2.76 -10.14
CA GLY A 30 8.86 4.15 -10.38
C GLY A 30 8.69 4.93 -9.08
N LYS A 31 8.11 6.12 -9.16
CA LYS A 31 7.85 6.99 -8.00
C LYS A 31 6.36 7.10 -7.73
N THR A 32 5.97 7.17 -6.46
CA THR A 32 4.59 7.40 -6.00
C THR A 32 4.60 7.82 -4.53
N MET A 33 3.61 8.57 -4.05
CA MET A 33 3.42 8.85 -2.62
C MET A 33 4.66 9.42 -1.90
N GLY A 34 5.46 10.24 -2.58
CA GLY A 34 6.69 10.82 -2.03
C GLY A 34 7.84 9.81 -1.86
N THR A 35 7.73 8.62 -2.45
CA THR A 35 8.71 7.52 -2.35
C THR A 35 8.80 6.76 -3.69
N THR A 36 9.42 5.58 -3.68
CA THR A 36 9.50 4.66 -4.83
C THR A 36 8.62 3.43 -4.62
N TYR A 37 8.30 2.78 -5.74
CA TYR A 37 7.73 1.44 -5.73
C TYR A 37 8.64 0.50 -6.51
N HIS A 38 8.71 -0.76 -6.08
CA HIS A 38 9.42 -1.84 -6.76
C HIS A 38 8.52 -3.06 -6.84
N ILE A 39 8.26 -3.54 -8.07
CA ILE A 39 7.39 -4.70 -8.30
C ILE A 39 8.16 -5.75 -9.09
N LYS A 40 8.09 -6.98 -8.61
CA LYS A 40 8.59 -8.17 -9.31
C LYS A 40 7.45 -9.13 -9.53
N VAL A 41 7.34 -9.66 -10.75
CA VAL A 41 6.36 -10.69 -11.09
C VAL A 41 7.06 -11.88 -11.73
N VAL A 42 6.59 -13.08 -11.39
CA VAL A 42 7.05 -14.33 -12.01
C VAL A 42 5.90 -14.93 -12.78
N THR A 43 6.09 -15.07 -14.10
CA THR A 43 5.04 -15.54 -15.01
C THR A 43 5.57 -16.67 -15.90
N GLY A 44 4.66 -17.38 -16.58
CA GLY A 44 5.08 -18.29 -17.64
C GLY A 44 5.77 -17.52 -18.76
N PHE A 45 6.77 -18.12 -19.41
CA PHE A 45 7.63 -17.46 -20.40
C PHE A 45 6.85 -16.72 -21.49
N PHE A 46 5.78 -17.34 -22.00
CA PHE A 46 4.92 -16.79 -23.05
C PHE A 46 3.81 -15.86 -22.53
N LYS A 47 3.63 -15.70 -21.22
CA LYS A 47 2.63 -14.79 -20.68
C LYS A 47 3.01 -13.34 -20.99
N ASN A 48 2.11 -12.62 -21.64
CA ASN A 48 2.29 -11.21 -21.92
C ASN A 48 2.13 -10.39 -20.62
N THR A 49 3.12 -9.56 -20.32
CA THR A 49 3.12 -8.60 -19.20
C THR A 49 3.10 -7.15 -19.68
N LYS A 50 2.99 -6.91 -20.99
CA LYS A 50 2.88 -5.58 -21.58
C LYS A 50 1.65 -4.86 -21.02
N GLY A 51 1.82 -3.59 -20.65
CA GLY A 51 0.79 -2.76 -20.05
C GLY A 51 0.50 -3.02 -18.56
N LEU A 52 1.12 -4.03 -17.92
CA LEU A 52 0.96 -4.22 -16.48
C LEU A 52 1.47 -3.02 -15.69
N LYS A 53 2.64 -2.48 -16.09
CA LYS A 53 3.21 -1.28 -15.48
C LYS A 53 2.23 -0.10 -15.60
N ASP A 54 1.70 0.15 -16.79
CA ASP A 54 0.76 1.26 -17.02
C ASP A 54 -0.52 1.12 -16.18
N LYS A 55 -1.06 -0.10 -16.06
CA LYS A 55 -2.20 -0.37 -15.17
C LYS A 55 -1.87 -0.10 -13.69
N VAL A 56 -0.67 -0.48 -13.26
CA VAL A 56 -0.19 -0.20 -11.89
C VAL A 56 -0.06 1.31 -11.69
N GLU A 57 0.57 2.04 -12.59
CA GLU A 57 0.77 3.49 -12.49
C GLU A 57 -0.56 4.24 -12.48
N MET A 58 -1.51 3.84 -13.32
CA MET A 58 -2.87 4.38 -13.30
C MET A 58 -3.56 4.11 -11.95
N ARG A 59 -3.42 2.91 -11.39
CA ARG A 59 -4.02 2.57 -10.09
C ARG A 59 -3.38 3.36 -8.95
N LEU A 60 -2.07 3.55 -8.98
CA LEU A 60 -1.34 4.40 -8.03
C LEU A 60 -1.84 5.84 -8.09
N GLU A 61 -2.06 6.40 -9.28
CA GLU A 61 -2.58 7.75 -9.43
C GLU A 61 -4.02 7.89 -8.91
N GLN A 62 -4.89 6.91 -9.18
CA GLN A 62 -6.26 6.89 -8.63
C GLN A 62 -6.25 6.95 -7.10
N ILE A 63 -5.40 6.15 -6.45
CA ILE A 63 -5.29 6.14 -4.99
C ILE A 63 -4.69 7.45 -4.48
N ASN A 64 -3.69 8.03 -5.17
CA ASN A 64 -3.16 9.36 -4.83
C ASN A 64 -4.24 10.46 -4.94
N LYS A 65 -5.10 10.42 -5.96
CA LYS A 65 -6.24 11.33 -6.11
C LYS A 65 -7.27 11.14 -5.01
N SER A 66 -7.33 10.00 -4.35
CA SER A 66 -8.16 9.83 -3.16
C SER A 66 -7.46 10.32 -1.89
N MET A 67 -6.25 9.83 -1.58
CA MET A 67 -5.69 9.93 -0.22
C MET A 67 -4.37 10.70 -0.09
N SER A 68 -3.89 11.40 -1.12
CA SER A 68 -2.68 12.22 -1.00
C SER A 68 -2.98 13.57 -0.35
N THR A 69 -2.46 13.80 0.87
CA THR A 69 -2.59 15.10 1.54
C THR A 69 -1.78 16.20 0.85
N TYR A 70 -0.82 15.87 -0.01
CA TYR A 70 -0.01 16.84 -0.76
C TYR A 70 -0.73 17.40 -1.99
N ARG A 71 -1.80 16.73 -2.44
CA ARG A 71 -2.63 17.18 -3.56
C ARG A 71 -3.81 17.98 -3.06
N LYS A 72 -4.06 19.16 -3.62
CA LYS A 72 -5.20 20.00 -3.23
C LYS A 72 -6.54 19.45 -3.75
N ASP A 73 -6.51 18.75 -4.88
CA ASP A 73 -7.66 18.16 -5.55
C ASP A 73 -7.97 16.73 -5.07
N SER A 74 -7.24 16.22 -4.08
CA SER A 74 -7.50 14.89 -3.57
C SER A 74 -8.72 14.87 -2.65
N GLU A 75 -9.40 13.73 -2.61
CA GLU A 75 -10.59 13.53 -1.80
C GLU A 75 -10.33 13.78 -0.30
N ILE A 76 -9.19 13.34 0.25
CA ILE A 76 -8.79 13.61 1.63
C ILE A 76 -8.55 15.11 1.88
N SER A 77 -7.96 15.83 0.93
CA SER A 77 -7.73 17.27 1.06
C SER A 77 -9.04 18.06 0.99
N LEU A 78 -9.96 17.63 0.13
CA LEU A 78 -11.31 18.19 0.05
C LEU A 78 -12.09 17.92 1.35
N PHE A 79 -12.02 16.70 1.90
CA PHE A 79 -12.60 16.41 3.21
C PHE A 79 -11.97 17.25 4.31
N ASN A 80 -10.65 17.44 4.30
CA ASN A 80 -9.96 18.27 5.29
C ASN A 80 -10.38 19.73 5.22
N ALA A 81 -10.63 20.26 4.03
CA ALA A 81 -11.13 21.61 3.82
C ALA A 81 -12.65 21.77 4.07
N PHE A 82 -13.38 20.66 4.20
CA PHE A 82 -14.82 20.67 4.43
C PHE A 82 -15.16 21.10 5.87
N ASP A 83 -15.85 22.23 6.04
CA ASP A 83 -16.13 22.87 7.32
C ASP A 83 -17.58 22.70 7.81
N ARG A 84 -18.44 22.07 7.01
CA ARG A 84 -19.87 21.92 7.30
C ARG A 84 -20.13 20.74 8.25
N ILE A 85 -20.35 21.04 9.52
CA ILE A 85 -20.66 20.05 10.57
C ILE A 85 -22.03 19.41 10.28
N GLY A 86 -22.12 18.09 10.42
CA GLY A 86 -23.38 17.35 10.25
C GLY A 86 -23.76 17.05 8.79
N GLU A 87 -23.10 17.66 7.81
CA GLU A 87 -23.32 17.38 6.39
C GLU A 87 -22.57 16.13 5.92
N LYS A 88 -23.15 15.47 4.90
CA LYS A 88 -22.57 14.27 4.29
C LYS A 88 -21.50 14.66 3.29
N PHE A 89 -20.30 14.14 3.49
CA PHE A 89 -19.22 14.16 2.51
C PHE A 89 -19.09 12.78 1.87
N TYR A 90 -19.57 12.61 0.63
CA TYR A 90 -19.50 11.34 -0.08
C TYR A 90 -18.07 11.00 -0.46
N ILE A 91 -17.71 9.73 -0.32
CA ILE A 91 -16.37 9.23 -0.56
C ILE A 91 -16.32 8.02 -1.48
N SER A 92 -15.19 7.82 -2.13
CA SER A 92 -14.85 6.69 -2.98
C SER A 92 -14.75 5.39 -2.18
N ASP A 93 -14.81 4.26 -2.89
CA ASP A 93 -14.62 2.94 -2.27
C ASP A 93 -13.24 2.78 -1.61
N ASP A 94 -12.20 3.37 -2.20
CA ASP A 94 -10.85 3.29 -1.67
C ASP A 94 -10.77 4.00 -0.32
N PHE A 95 -11.22 5.25 -0.27
CA PHE A 95 -11.21 6.02 0.95
C PHE A 95 -12.10 5.37 2.01
N PHE A 96 -13.29 4.86 1.62
CA PHE A 96 -14.18 4.17 2.54
C PHE A 96 -13.54 2.93 3.16
N ASN A 97 -12.85 2.11 2.34
CA ASN A 97 -12.15 0.93 2.82
C ASN A 97 -11.04 1.28 3.81
N VAL A 98 -10.26 2.32 3.52
CA VAL A 98 -9.22 2.81 4.44
C VAL A 98 -9.82 3.38 5.73
N MET A 99 -10.93 4.14 5.65
CA MET A 99 -11.61 4.69 6.83
C MET A 99 -12.19 3.61 7.75
N LYS A 100 -12.68 2.49 7.19
CA LYS A 100 -13.09 1.34 8.01
C LYS A 100 -11.91 0.74 8.78
N VAL A 101 -10.78 0.54 8.11
CA VAL A 101 -9.55 0.01 8.74
C VAL A 101 -9.03 0.98 9.79
N ALA A 102 -8.97 2.28 9.47
CA ALA A 102 -8.64 3.36 10.38
C ALA A 102 -9.47 3.31 11.67
N LYS A 103 -10.80 3.24 11.53
CA LYS A 103 -11.71 3.15 12.69
C LYS A 103 -11.41 1.93 13.56
N ASN A 104 -11.08 0.79 12.93
CA ASN A 104 -10.73 -0.42 13.65
C ASN A 104 -9.40 -0.27 14.41
N ILE A 105 -8.35 0.22 13.74
CA ILE A 105 -7.03 0.42 14.35
C ILE A 105 -7.10 1.45 15.48
N TYR A 106 -7.81 2.56 15.30
CA TYR A 106 -8.04 3.56 16.35
C TYR A 106 -8.63 2.91 17.61
N LYS A 107 -9.66 2.06 17.45
CA LYS A 107 -10.26 1.33 18.57
C LYS A 107 -9.31 0.31 19.19
N LEU A 108 -8.67 -0.52 18.37
CA LEU A 108 -7.77 -1.59 18.81
C LEU A 108 -6.56 -1.06 19.59
N THR A 109 -6.10 0.14 19.23
CA THR A 109 -4.93 0.78 19.85
C THR A 109 -5.30 1.74 20.98
N GLY A 110 -6.59 1.85 21.35
CA GLY A 110 -7.05 2.79 22.37
C GLY A 110 -6.74 4.26 22.03
N GLY A 111 -6.69 4.61 20.75
CA GLY A 111 -6.35 5.94 20.27
C GLY A 111 -4.85 6.23 20.10
N ALA A 112 -3.96 5.26 20.37
CA ALA A 112 -2.53 5.46 20.11
C ALA A 112 -2.23 5.66 18.61
N TRP A 113 -2.99 5.00 17.73
CA TRP A 113 -3.12 5.42 16.35
C TRP A 113 -4.36 6.31 16.22
N ASP A 114 -4.21 7.54 15.76
CA ASP A 114 -5.32 8.43 15.41
C ASP A 114 -5.03 9.11 14.07
N GLY A 115 -5.86 8.84 13.07
CA GLY A 115 -5.75 9.45 11.75
C GLY A 115 -6.07 10.95 11.70
N THR A 116 -6.49 11.58 12.80
CA THR A 116 -6.85 13.01 12.88
C THR A 116 -5.72 13.91 13.40
N ILE A 117 -4.53 13.37 13.63
CA ILE A 117 -3.36 14.12 14.15
C ILE A 117 -2.73 15.08 13.14
N LYS A 118 -3.38 15.34 12.00
CA LYS A 118 -2.87 16.23 10.95
C LYS A 118 -2.43 17.61 11.47
N PRO A 119 -3.14 18.26 12.42
CA PRO A 119 -2.68 19.53 12.98
C PRO A 119 -1.29 19.43 13.62
N ILE A 120 -1.04 18.36 14.38
CA ILE A 120 0.26 18.11 15.04
C ILE A 120 1.33 17.76 14.00
N VAL A 121 1.01 16.88 13.04
CA VAL A 121 1.94 16.55 11.93
C VAL A 121 2.38 17.80 11.17
N ASN A 122 1.46 18.74 10.95
CA ASN A 122 1.75 20.02 10.33
C ASN A 122 2.58 20.95 11.24
N LEU A 123 2.28 21.01 12.55
CA LEU A 123 3.03 21.81 13.52
C LEU A 123 4.51 21.41 13.56
N TRP A 124 4.80 20.11 13.53
CA TRP A 124 6.16 19.56 13.49
C TRP A 124 6.86 19.69 12.12
N GLY A 125 6.15 20.16 11.08
CA GLY A 125 6.72 20.32 9.74
C GLY A 125 6.91 19.00 8.96
N PHE A 126 6.17 17.95 9.31
CA PHE A 126 6.16 16.68 8.58
C PHE A 126 5.10 16.62 7.47
N GLY A 127 4.05 17.43 7.57
CA GLY A 127 2.96 17.47 6.60
C GLY A 127 3.23 18.37 5.39
N ASN A 128 2.13 18.83 4.78
CA ASN A 128 2.12 19.70 3.60
C ASN A 128 2.06 21.21 3.93
N SER A 129 2.24 21.56 5.21
CA SER A 129 2.23 22.96 5.64
C SER A 129 3.54 23.68 5.29
N LYS A 130 3.54 25.02 5.34
CA LYS A 130 4.76 25.83 5.16
C LYS A 130 5.67 25.85 6.39
N ASN A 131 5.29 25.16 7.48
CA ASN A 131 6.07 25.15 8.71
C ASN A 131 7.42 24.46 8.48
N LYS A 132 8.48 25.09 8.97
CA LYS A 132 9.80 24.47 9.00
C LYS A 132 9.82 23.40 10.09
N LYS A 133 10.58 22.32 9.85
CA LYS A 133 10.84 21.30 10.87
C LYS A 133 11.52 21.95 12.07
N ARG A 134 10.87 21.84 13.24
CA ARG A 134 11.38 22.32 14.53
C ARG A 134 10.72 21.51 15.65
N ILE A 135 11.24 21.67 16.85
CA ILE A 135 10.59 21.21 18.07
C ILE A 135 9.57 22.29 18.48
N PRO A 136 8.26 21.99 18.53
CA PRO A 136 7.24 22.94 18.97
C PRO A 136 7.27 23.17 20.48
N GLU A 137 6.79 24.33 20.93
CA GLU A 137 6.56 24.56 22.35
C GLU A 137 5.36 23.74 22.85
N LYS A 138 5.35 23.43 24.15
CA LYS A 138 4.26 22.66 24.78
C LYS A 138 2.90 23.36 24.60
N SER A 139 2.87 24.68 24.73
CA SER A 139 1.68 25.53 24.55
C SER A 139 1.08 25.40 23.14
N GLU A 140 1.92 25.35 22.10
CA GLU A 140 1.48 25.19 20.71
C GLU A 140 0.85 23.82 20.46
N ILE A 141 1.38 22.77 21.11
CA ILE A 141 0.81 21.43 21.05
C ILE A 141 -0.54 21.41 21.78
N GLU A 142 -0.58 21.91 23.01
CA GLU A 142 -1.78 21.96 23.85
C GLU A 142 -2.94 22.71 23.17
N ALA A 143 -2.64 23.79 22.45
CA ALA A 143 -3.63 24.55 21.69
C ALA A 143 -4.27 23.76 20.53
N LEU A 144 -3.58 22.75 19.98
CA LEU A 144 -4.06 21.93 18.87
C LEU A 144 -4.70 20.61 19.30
N LEU A 145 -4.45 20.14 20.53
CA LEU A 145 -5.04 18.89 21.03
C LEU A 145 -6.57 18.85 20.94
N PRO A 146 -7.32 19.94 21.23
CA PRO A 146 -8.78 19.94 21.06
C PRO A 146 -9.23 19.67 19.62
N GLU A 147 -8.38 19.93 18.63
CA GLU A 147 -8.68 19.79 17.20
C GLU A 147 -8.47 18.36 16.67
N ILE A 148 -8.14 17.43 17.56
CA ILE A 148 -7.90 16.01 17.28
C ILE A 148 -9.03 15.18 17.89
N GLY A 149 -9.43 14.14 17.18
CA GLY A 149 -10.34 13.12 17.71
C GLY A 149 -11.03 12.35 16.60
N PHE A 150 -10.57 11.12 16.35
CA PHE A 150 -11.20 10.24 15.35
C PHE A 150 -12.68 9.96 15.62
N ASN A 151 -13.10 10.01 16.89
CA ASN A 151 -14.50 9.84 17.33
C ASN A 151 -15.44 10.94 16.80
N TYR A 152 -14.91 12.08 16.36
CA TYR A 152 -15.71 13.15 15.73
C TYR A 152 -16.00 12.89 14.24
N ILE A 153 -15.58 11.75 13.70
CA ILE A 153 -15.89 11.33 12.33
C ILE A 153 -16.88 10.17 12.38
N GLU A 154 -18.08 10.42 11.87
CA GLU A 154 -19.00 9.33 11.57
C GLU A 154 -18.68 8.77 10.19
N ILE A 155 -18.64 7.43 10.10
CA ILE A 155 -18.40 6.69 8.86
C ILE A 155 -19.66 5.89 8.57
N SER A 156 -20.36 6.21 7.48
CA SER A 156 -21.58 5.54 7.07
C SER A 156 -21.32 4.41 6.09
N SER A 157 -22.08 3.31 6.18
CA SER A 157 -22.07 2.21 5.21
C SER A 157 -22.44 2.65 3.79
N ASN A 158 -23.14 3.78 3.65
CA ASN A 158 -23.53 4.38 2.38
C ASN A 158 -22.41 5.27 1.77
N ARG A 159 -21.15 5.03 2.17
CA ARG A 159 -19.94 5.67 1.61
C ARG A 159 -19.94 7.19 1.72
N TYR A 160 -20.28 7.69 2.91
CA TYR A 160 -20.07 9.08 3.26
C TYR A 160 -19.51 9.21 4.67
N LEU A 161 -18.83 10.33 4.91
CA LEU A 161 -18.34 10.76 6.21
C LEU A 161 -19.17 11.94 6.70
N VAL A 162 -19.30 12.08 8.02
CA VAL A 162 -19.88 13.28 8.64
C VAL A 162 -18.93 13.76 9.72
N LYS A 163 -18.55 15.03 9.67
CA LYS A 163 -17.79 15.69 10.75
C LYS A 163 -18.73 16.14 11.85
N ARG A 164 -18.36 15.87 13.10
CA ARG A 164 -19.01 16.40 14.31
C ARG A 164 -18.28 17.63 14.86
N LYS A 165 -17.08 17.92 14.36
CA LYS A 165 -16.31 19.14 14.63
C LYS A 165 -15.61 19.59 13.34
N ALA A 166 -15.75 20.87 12.97
CA ALA A 166 -15.33 21.40 11.66
C ALA A 166 -13.82 21.26 11.39
N SER A 167 -13.01 21.46 12.43
CA SER A 167 -11.56 21.45 12.38
C SER A 167 -10.91 20.09 12.20
N ILE A 168 -11.69 19.01 12.32
CA ILE A 168 -11.18 17.66 12.16
C ILE A 168 -10.59 17.50 10.78
N SER A 169 -9.35 17.06 10.73
CA SER A 169 -8.61 16.84 9.50
C SER A 169 -7.82 15.55 9.59
N LEU A 170 -7.87 14.77 8.50
CA LEU A 170 -7.27 13.47 8.37
C LEU A 170 -5.87 13.53 7.77
N ASP A 171 -4.97 12.74 8.34
CA ASP A 171 -3.74 12.27 7.72
C ASP A 171 -3.71 10.73 7.79
N LEU A 172 -3.70 10.10 6.62
CA LEU A 172 -3.73 8.63 6.49
C LEU A 172 -2.41 8.05 5.98
N ALA A 173 -1.32 8.82 6.00
CA ALA A 173 -0.02 8.40 5.46
C ALA A 173 0.49 7.09 6.08
N SER A 174 0.14 6.80 7.34
CA SER A 174 0.53 5.59 8.07
C SER A 174 -0.22 4.31 7.65
N ILE A 175 -1.32 4.42 6.91
CA ILE A 175 -2.11 3.25 6.48
C ILE A 175 -2.39 3.22 4.97
N ALA A 176 -2.33 4.36 4.28
CA ALA A 176 -2.65 4.46 2.85
C ALA A 176 -1.66 3.69 1.96
N LYS A 177 -0.36 3.67 2.31
CA LYS A 177 0.64 2.91 1.55
C LYS A 177 0.38 1.39 1.62
N GLY A 178 0.11 0.86 2.81
CA GLY A 178 -0.23 -0.56 2.99
C GLY A 178 -1.47 -0.94 2.18
N TYR A 179 -2.52 -0.12 2.23
CA TYR A 179 -3.69 -0.29 1.38
C TYR A 179 -3.34 -0.29 -0.12
N THR A 180 -2.46 0.62 -0.54
CA THR A 180 -2.00 0.71 -1.93
C THR A 180 -1.30 -0.58 -2.38
N VAL A 181 -0.41 -1.12 -1.54
CA VAL A 181 0.24 -2.40 -1.78
C VAL A 181 -0.80 -3.51 -1.98
N ASP A 182 -1.82 -3.58 -1.12
CA ASP A 182 -2.91 -4.57 -1.25
C ASP A 182 -3.69 -4.40 -2.55
N GLN A 183 -3.99 -3.16 -2.97
CA GLN A 183 -4.68 -2.88 -4.21
C GLN A 183 -3.87 -3.25 -5.45
N ILE A 184 -2.55 -2.99 -5.43
CA ILE A 184 -1.65 -3.40 -6.50
C ILE A 184 -1.49 -4.93 -6.53
N ALA A 185 -1.40 -5.59 -5.37
CA ALA A 185 -1.39 -7.05 -5.28
C ALA A 185 -2.67 -7.65 -5.86
N ALA A 186 -3.84 -7.09 -5.54
CA ALA A 186 -5.12 -7.51 -6.10
C ALA A 186 -5.15 -7.32 -7.63
N LEU A 187 -4.69 -6.17 -8.13
CA LEU A 187 -4.59 -5.90 -9.58
C LEU A 187 -3.68 -6.91 -10.29
N ILE A 188 -2.53 -7.26 -9.71
CA ILE A 188 -1.63 -8.26 -10.30
C ILE A 188 -2.30 -9.64 -10.33
N ARG A 189 -3.02 -10.01 -9.26
CA ARG A 189 -3.79 -11.26 -9.19
C ARG A 189 -4.90 -11.33 -10.25
N THR A 190 -5.65 -10.25 -10.46
CA THR A 190 -6.71 -10.21 -11.49
C THR A 190 -6.17 -10.26 -12.91
N ASN A 191 -4.90 -9.86 -13.14
CA ASN A 191 -4.17 -10.11 -14.39
C ASN A 191 -3.63 -11.56 -14.47
N GLY A 192 -4.04 -12.45 -13.56
CA GLY A 192 -3.73 -13.87 -13.54
C GLY A 192 -2.29 -14.20 -13.16
N ILE A 193 -1.59 -13.29 -12.47
CA ILE A 193 -0.22 -13.52 -12.00
C ILE A 193 -0.29 -13.91 -10.53
N LYS A 194 0.19 -15.12 -10.21
CA LYS A 194 0.11 -15.69 -8.84
C LYS A 194 1.36 -15.44 -8.00
N ASN A 195 2.49 -15.18 -8.67
CA ASN A 195 3.80 -15.08 -8.05
C ASN A 195 4.33 -13.67 -8.23
N PHE A 196 4.41 -12.90 -7.15
CA PHE A 196 4.88 -11.53 -7.21
C PHE A 196 5.31 -10.98 -5.85
N LEU A 197 6.07 -9.89 -5.90
CA LEU A 197 6.42 -9.05 -4.78
C LEU A 197 6.07 -7.61 -5.16
N VAL A 198 5.30 -6.94 -4.31
CA VAL A 198 4.99 -5.51 -4.41
C VAL A 198 5.64 -4.84 -3.21
N GLU A 199 6.44 -3.80 -3.46
CA GLU A 199 7.02 -2.94 -2.45
C GLU A 199 6.72 -1.47 -2.78
N ILE A 200 6.30 -0.70 -1.78
CA ILE A 200 6.06 0.75 -1.89
C ILE A 200 6.53 1.44 -0.60
N GLY A 201 7.70 2.09 -0.67
CA GLY A 201 8.28 2.84 0.44
C GLY A 201 8.35 2.06 1.76
N GLY A 202 8.85 0.82 1.69
CA GLY A 202 9.02 -0.10 2.82
C GLY A 202 7.82 -1.01 3.08
N GLU A 203 6.62 -0.68 2.58
CA GLU A 203 5.46 -1.56 2.70
C GLU A 203 5.54 -2.67 1.65
N VAL A 204 5.38 -3.93 2.06
CA VAL A 204 5.61 -5.09 1.19
C VAL A 204 4.42 -6.05 1.22
N PHE A 205 4.08 -6.62 0.06
CA PHE A 205 3.27 -7.82 -0.04
C PHE A 205 3.89 -8.82 -1.00
N ALA A 206 4.00 -10.08 -0.56
CA ALA A 206 4.55 -11.15 -1.36
C ALA A 206 3.51 -12.26 -1.56
N ALA A 207 3.33 -12.69 -2.81
CA ALA A 207 2.47 -13.80 -3.19
C ALA A 207 3.26 -14.92 -3.89
N GLY A 208 2.93 -16.17 -3.58
CA GLY A 208 3.52 -17.33 -4.23
C GLY A 208 5.05 -17.42 -4.09
N LEU A 209 5.72 -17.82 -5.17
CA LEU A 209 7.14 -18.18 -5.18
C LEU A 209 7.96 -17.35 -6.17
N ARG A 210 9.25 -17.19 -5.88
CA ARG A 210 10.25 -16.61 -6.78
C ARG A 210 10.50 -17.51 -7.99
N ASN A 211 11.27 -17.00 -8.94
CA ASN A 211 11.63 -17.73 -10.16
C ASN A 211 12.42 -19.03 -9.86
N ASP A 212 13.18 -19.06 -8.77
CA ASP A 212 13.92 -20.22 -8.26
C ASP A 212 13.06 -21.23 -7.46
N GLY A 213 11.73 -21.02 -7.39
CA GLY A 213 10.81 -21.87 -6.65
C GLY A 213 10.82 -21.65 -5.13
N LYS A 214 11.61 -20.70 -4.61
CA LYS A 214 11.68 -20.41 -3.16
C LYS A 214 10.69 -19.30 -2.77
N LYS A 215 10.41 -19.20 -1.47
CA LYS A 215 9.64 -18.07 -0.91
C LYS A 215 10.36 -16.74 -1.16
N TRP A 216 9.60 -15.66 -1.22
CA TRP A 216 10.15 -14.31 -1.32
C TRP A 216 10.95 -13.99 -0.07
N ARG A 217 12.07 -13.28 -0.24
CA ARG A 217 12.95 -12.85 0.86
C ARG A 217 12.91 -11.34 0.97
N VAL A 218 12.63 -10.84 2.16
CA VAL A 218 12.58 -9.40 2.45
C VAL A 218 13.57 -9.11 3.58
N GLY A 219 14.43 -8.12 3.37
CA GLY A 219 15.36 -7.64 4.38
C GLY A 219 14.69 -6.65 5.31
N ILE A 220 14.99 -6.76 6.60
CA ILE A 220 14.69 -5.77 7.62
C ILE A 220 15.98 -4.97 7.80
N ASN A 221 15.94 -3.67 7.51
CA ASN A 221 17.10 -2.79 7.61
C ASN A 221 17.51 -2.55 9.07
N SER A 222 18.79 -2.26 9.30
CA SER A 222 19.29 -1.87 10.61
C SER A 222 18.75 -0.47 10.98
N PRO A 223 18.06 -0.30 12.13
CA PRO A 223 17.49 0.99 12.52
C PRO A 223 18.53 1.96 13.13
N LYS A 224 19.82 1.60 13.15
CA LYS A 224 20.87 2.46 13.72
C LYS A 224 21.14 3.64 12.79
N LYS A 225 21.20 4.85 13.36
CA LYS A 225 21.41 6.12 12.65
C LYS A 225 22.56 6.10 11.64
N ASP A 226 23.68 5.48 12.00
CA ASP A 226 24.90 5.46 11.17
C ASP A 226 25.03 4.18 10.32
N SER A 227 23.98 3.35 10.25
CA SER A 227 23.99 2.20 9.34
C SER A 227 23.72 2.66 7.91
N PRO A 228 24.45 2.11 6.92
CA PRO A 228 24.05 2.24 5.52
C PRO A 228 22.60 1.79 5.33
N PHE A 229 21.87 2.48 4.45
CA PHE A 229 20.45 2.17 4.17
C PHE A 229 20.26 0.73 3.69
N ASP A 230 21.24 0.14 3.02
CA ASP A 230 21.23 -1.24 2.51
C ASP A 230 21.70 -2.29 3.55
N LYS A 231 22.11 -1.88 4.76
CA LYS A 231 22.52 -2.80 5.81
C LYS A 231 21.32 -3.57 6.36
N ILE A 232 21.27 -4.87 6.04
CA ILE A 232 20.22 -5.79 6.49
C ILE A 232 20.55 -6.31 7.90
N TYR A 233 19.63 -6.11 8.85
CA TYR A 233 19.67 -6.72 10.18
C TYR A 233 19.17 -8.17 10.16
N LYS A 234 18.06 -8.43 9.45
CA LYS A 234 17.44 -9.75 9.39
C LYS A 234 16.77 -9.98 8.04
N VAL A 235 16.72 -11.21 7.57
CA VAL A 235 15.93 -11.58 6.38
C VAL A 235 14.78 -12.47 6.80
N ILE A 236 13.57 -12.13 6.36
CA ILE A 236 12.38 -12.94 6.56
C ILE A 236 11.90 -13.52 5.23
N SER A 237 11.20 -14.66 5.30
CA SER A 237 10.55 -15.26 4.15
C SER A 237 9.06 -14.97 4.17
N LEU A 238 8.53 -14.43 3.08
CA LEU A 238 7.12 -14.14 2.91
C LEU A 238 6.47 -15.08 1.90
N TYR A 239 5.23 -15.46 2.18
CA TYR A 239 4.37 -16.26 1.31
C TYR A 239 2.92 -15.88 1.59
N ASP A 240 2.27 -15.26 0.60
CA ASP A 240 0.90 -14.74 0.64
C ASP A 240 0.60 -13.84 1.86
N LYS A 241 1.54 -12.92 2.17
CA LYS A 241 1.45 -12.02 3.33
C LYS A 241 1.99 -10.63 3.05
N GLY A 242 1.42 -9.66 3.75
CA GLY A 242 1.95 -8.31 3.89
C GLY A 242 2.99 -8.21 5.01
N PHE A 243 3.87 -7.21 4.91
CA PHE A 243 4.89 -6.85 5.89
C PHE A 243 5.11 -5.34 5.87
N ALA A 244 5.21 -4.74 7.06
CA ALA A 244 5.37 -3.31 7.29
C ALA A 244 6.36 -3.10 8.45
N THR A 245 7.09 -1.99 8.44
CA THR A 245 8.03 -1.57 9.51
C THR A 245 7.88 -0.10 9.83
#